data_AF-A0AB36GPC0-F1
#
_entry.id   AF-A0AB36GPC0-F1
#
_cell.length_a   1.000
_cell.length_b   1.000
_cell.length_c   1.000
_cell.angle_alpha   90.00
_cell.angle_beta   90.00
_cell.angle_gamma   90.00
#
_symmetry.space_group_name_H-M   'P 1'
#
loop_
_entity.id
_entity.type
_entity.pdbx_description
1 polymer ?
#
loop_
_entity_poly.entity_id
_entity_poly.type
_entity_poly.pdbx_seq_one_letter_code
_entity_poly.pdbx_strand_id
1 'polypeptide(L)'
;MTQDALKPISELPRGEFAFPGPLRDALVTAILDGTKTTTSSLLVEHPRGRNPREDVGTLEAVLDSHDNVVCVIRTTEVQVRRLADVSDEHAIAEGEGYADASEWRAGHEQFWRSPEFVEYIGELDINDDTQVVCQRFIVDGRYPVKALEPWDS
;
A
#
# COMPACT_ATOMS: atom_id res chain seq x y z
N MET A 1 -32.24 0.75 10.37
CA MET A 1 -30.77 0.66 10.42
C MET A 1 -30.38 -0.45 9.46
N THR A 2 -30.16 -0.12 8.20
CA THR A 2 -29.64 -1.07 7.21
C THR A 2 -28.22 -1.40 7.63
N GLN A 3 -28.03 -2.60 8.16
CA GLN A 3 -26.71 -3.19 8.25
C GLN A 3 -26.24 -3.30 6.79
N ASP A 4 -25.36 -2.39 6.36
CA ASP A 4 -24.77 -2.44 5.02
C ASP A 4 -24.22 -3.86 4.85
N ALA A 5 -24.85 -4.60 3.94
CA ALA A 5 -24.44 -5.96 3.66
C ALA A 5 -22.96 -5.92 3.24
N LEU A 6 -22.15 -6.81 3.83
CA LEU A 6 -20.75 -6.92 3.45
C LEU A 6 -20.68 -7.25 1.97
N LYS A 7 -19.88 -6.49 1.22
CA LYS A 7 -19.58 -6.81 -0.17
C LYS A 7 -18.84 -8.15 -0.21
N PRO A 8 -19.18 -9.07 -1.13
CA PRO A 8 -18.40 -10.28 -1.36
C PRO A 8 -16.93 -9.93 -1.61
N ILE A 9 -16.00 -10.70 -1.02
CA ILE A 9 -14.55 -10.48 -1.18
C ILE A 9 -14.15 -10.49 -2.66
N SER A 10 -14.79 -11.33 -3.47
CA SER A 10 -14.55 -11.43 -4.91
C SER A 10 -14.91 -10.17 -5.71
N GLU A 11 -15.65 -9.23 -5.11
CA GLU A 11 -16.03 -7.95 -5.73
C GLU A 11 -15.14 -6.78 -5.24
N LEU A 12 -14.23 -7.03 -4.31
CA LEU A 12 -13.33 -6.00 -3.80
C LEU A 12 -12.14 -5.81 -4.77
N PRO A 13 -11.65 -4.56 -4.93
CA PRO A 13 -10.36 -4.30 -5.57
C PRO A 13 -9.25 -5.17 -4.97
N ARG A 14 -8.31 -5.58 -5.81
CA ARG A 14 -7.14 -6.37 -5.40
C ARG A 14 -6.09 -5.42 -4.79
N GLY A 15 -5.68 -5.72 -3.56
CA GLY A 15 -4.56 -5.05 -2.88
C GLY A 15 -3.27 -5.84 -3.10
N GLU A 16 -2.40 -5.35 -3.97
CA GLU A 16 -1.15 -5.99 -4.35
C GLU A 16 0.04 -5.18 -3.81
N PHE A 17 0.70 -5.72 -2.79
CA PHE A 17 1.84 -5.06 -2.15
C PHE A 17 3.13 -5.64 -2.73
N ALA A 18 3.73 -4.92 -3.69
CA ALA A 18 4.84 -5.39 -4.52
C ALA A 18 4.49 -6.58 -5.45
N PHE A 19 5.43 -6.99 -6.29
CA PHE A 19 5.30 -8.15 -7.18
C PHE A 19 5.32 -9.48 -6.39
N PRO A 20 4.74 -10.57 -6.92
CA PRO A 20 4.81 -11.89 -6.29
C PRO A 20 6.26 -12.28 -5.94
N GLY A 21 6.48 -12.72 -4.70
CA GLY A 21 7.80 -13.09 -4.21
C GLY A 21 8.01 -12.82 -2.73
N PRO A 22 9.25 -13.04 -2.23
CA PRO A 22 9.57 -12.87 -0.82
C PRO A 22 9.24 -11.48 -0.24
N LEU A 23 9.32 -10.43 -1.07
CA LEU A 23 8.97 -9.07 -0.63
C LEU A 23 7.46 -8.95 -0.37
N ARG A 24 6.61 -9.39 -1.30
CA ARG A 24 5.15 -9.35 -1.10
C ARG A 24 4.75 -10.13 0.14
N ASP A 25 5.27 -11.34 0.32
CA ASP A 25 4.95 -12.16 1.49
C ASP A 25 5.38 -11.49 2.80
N ALA A 26 6.53 -10.82 2.82
CA ALA A 26 6.98 -10.05 3.98
C ALA A 26 6.05 -8.86 4.27
N LEU A 27 5.67 -8.09 3.24
CA LEU A 27 4.75 -6.95 3.38
C LEU A 27 3.37 -7.40 3.86
N VAL A 28 2.86 -8.50 3.30
CA VAL A 28 1.56 -9.06 3.68
C VAL A 28 1.60 -9.62 5.10
N THR A 29 2.70 -10.28 5.50
CA THR A 29 2.91 -10.68 6.90
C THR A 29 2.86 -9.47 7.83
N ALA A 30 3.56 -8.38 7.47
CA ALA A 30 3.55 -7.15 8.25
C ALA A 30 2.15 -6.51 8.37
N ILE A 31 1.32 -6.61 7.32
CA ILE A 31 -0.09 -6.17 7.37
C ILE A 31 -0.88 -7.03 8.37
N LEU A 32 -0.73 -8.35 8.31
CA LEU A 32 -1.44 -9.28 9.18
C LEU A 32 -1.04 -9.12 10.66
N ASP A 33 0.25 -8.86 10.91
CA ASP A 33 0.79 -8.59 12.25
C ASP A 33 0.48 -7.17 12.75
N GLY A 34 -0.04 -6.30 11.88
CA GLY A 34 -0.35 -4.90 12.18
C GLY A 34 0.86 -4.00 12.31
N THR A 35 2.04 -4.44 11.86
CA THR A 35 3.26 -3.64 11.81
C THR A 35 3.32 -2.76 10.55
N LYS A 36 2.70 -3.19 9.44
CA LYS A 36 2.39 -2.35 8.27
C LYS A 36 0.95 -1.85 8.35
N THR A 37 0.79 -0.54 8.56
CA THR A 37 -0.51 0.15 8.62
C THR A 37 -0.59 1.34 7.68
N THR A 38 0.49 1.62 6.95
CA THR A 38 0.55 2.66 5.94
C THR A 38 1.12 2.13 4.63
N THR A 39 0.82 2.85 3.55
CA THR A 39 1.39 2.65 2.22
C THR A 39 1.50 3.99 1.49
N SER A 40 2.34 4.03 0.46
CA SER A 40 2.60 5.23 -0.31
C SER A 40 2.59 4.95 -1.82
N SER A 41 2.11 5.92 -2.58
CA SER A 41 2.24 5.99 -4.03
C SER A 41 2.56 7.43 -4.47
N LEU A 42 3.07 7.60 -5.67
CA LEU A 42 3.18 8.93 -6.28
C LEU A 42 1.79 9.39 -6.74
N LEU A 43 1.49 10.68 -6.57
CA LEU A 43 0.22 11.25 -7.04
C LEU A 43 0.02 11.05 -8.56
N VAL A 44 1.11 11.00 -9.33
CA VAL A 44 1.08 10.80 -10.79
C VAL A 44 0.57 9.41 -11.19
N GLU A 45 0.62 8.43 -10.29
CA GLU A 45 0.05 7.08 -10.51
C GLU A 45 -1.48 7.12 -10.53
N HIS A 46 -2.11 8.14 -9.91
CA HIS A 46 -3.55 8.27 -9.89
C HIS A 46 -4.09 8.93 -11.17
N PRO A 47 -5.28 8.50 -11.66
CA PRO A 47 -5.92 9.12 -12.83
C PRO A 47 -6.09 10.63 -12.67
N ARG A 48 -5.79 11.38 -13.74
CA ARG A 48 -5.94 12.84 -13.75
C ARG A 48 -7.37 13.26 -13.36
N GLY A 49 -7.47 14.17 -12.40
CA GLY A 49 -8.74 14.70 -11.91
C GLY A 49 -9.40 13.86 -10.81
N ARG A 50 -8.84 12.69 -10.46
CA ARG A 50 -9.25 11.92 -9.29
C ARG A 50 -8.64 12.53 -8.04
N ASN A 51 -9.41 12.63 -6.97
CA ASN A 51 -8.91 13.04 -5.67
C ASN A 51 -8.62 11.80 -4.81
N PRO A 52 -7.35 11.48 -4.49
CA PRO A 52 -7.02 10.31 -3.66
C PRO A 52 -7.69 10.32 -2.27
N ARG A 53 -8.08 11.49 -1.77
CA ARG A 53 -8.78 11.58 -0.48
C ARG A 53 -10.17 10.93 -0.48
N GLU A 54 -10.73 10.68 -1.65
CA GLU A 54 -11.99 9.94 -1.80
C GLU A 54 -11.82 8.43 -1.51
N ASP A 55 -10.58 7.94 -1.36
CA ASP A 55 -10.29 6.55 -0.98
C ASP A 55 -10.54 6.27 0.51
N VAL A 56 -10.80 7.27 1.33
CA VAL A 56 -11.15 7.02 2.73
C VAL A 56 -12.42 6.17 2.81
N GLY A 57 -12.30 5.01 3.47
CA GLY A 57 -13.37 4.02 3.63
C GLY A 57 -13.44 2.96 2.53
N THR A 58 -12.59 3.02 1.50
CA THR A 58 -12.49 1.94 0.50
C THR A 58 -11.94 0.67 1.13
N LEU A 59 -12.30 -0.46 0.52
CA LEU A 59 -11.87 -1.79 0.94
C LEU A 59 -11.03 -2.41 -0.17
N GLU A 60 -9.98 -3.12 0.21
CA GLU A 60 -9.10 -3.85 -0.72
C GLU A 60 -8.86 -5.26 -0.19
N ALA A 61 -8.96 -6.25 -1.08
CA ALA A 61 -8.66 -7.64 -0.78
C ALA A 61 -7.15 -7.87 -0.98
N VAL A 62 -6.42 -8.02 0.11
CA VAL A 62 -4.95 -8.18 0.10
C VAL A 62 -4.61 -9.59 -0.36
N LEU A 63 -3.66 -9.67 -1.29
CA LEU A 63 -3.23 -10.91 -1.92
C LEU A 63 -1.84 -11.33 -1.47
N ASP A 64 -1.65 -12.63 -1.29
CA ASP A 64 -0.32 -13.21 -1.19
C ASP A 64 0.35 -13.35 -2.56
N SER A 65 1.53 -13.97 -2.59
CA SER A 65 2.26 -14.20 -3.84
C SER A 65 1.61 -15.25 -4.75
N HIS A 66 0.74 -16.10 -4.23
CA HIS A 66 -0.02 -17.11 -4.98
C HIS A 66 -1.41 -16.62 -5.44
N ASP A 67 -1.69 -15.32 -5.36
CA ASP A 67 -2.98 -14.70 -5.66
C ASP A 67 -4.14 -15.12 -4.73
N ASN A 68 -3.85 -15.69 -3.57
CA ASN A 68 -4.87 -15.97 -2.56
C ASN A 68 -5.20 -14.70 -1.77
N VAL A 69 -6.50 -14.44 -1.57
CA VAL A 69 -6.92 -13.39 -0.64
C VAL A 69 -6.66 -13.83 0.80
N VAL A 70 -5.82 -13.07 1.51
CA VAL A 70 -5.46 -13.35 2.91
C VAL A 70 -6.20 -12.47 3.92
N CYS A 71 -6.53 -11.23 3.58
CA CYS A 71 -7.31 -10.36 4.44
C CYS A 71 -7.98 -9.25 3.61
N VAL A 72 -8.81 -8.44 4.27
CA VAL A 72 -9.34 -7.19 3.70
C VAL A 72 -8.84 -6.04 4.55
N ILE A 73 -8.30 -5.01 3.90
CA ILE A 73 -7.95 -3.75 4.56
C ILE A 73 -8.97 -2.67 4.24
N ARG A 74 -9.10 -1.70 5.14
CA ARG A 74 -9.88 -0.49 4.94
C ARG A 74 -9.00 0.73 5.09
N THR A 75 -8.98 1.59 4.07
CA THR A 75 -8.30 2.89 4.16
C THR A 75 -9.04 3.78 5.16
N THR A 76 -8.32 4.27 6.16
CA THR A 76 -8.85 5.13 7.22
C THR A 76 -8.46 6.58 7.05
N GLU A 77 -7.37 6.84 6.34
CA GLU A 77 -6.85 8.18 6.11
C GLU A 77 -6.06 8.25 4.81
N VAL A 78 -6.16 9.38 4.10
CA VAL A 78 -5.34 9.67 2.94
C VAL A 78 -4.87 11.11 3.01
N GLN A 79 -3.56 11.31 2.86
CA GLN A 79 -2.94 12.61 2.78
C GLN A 79 -2.09 12.71 1.52
N VAL A 80 -2.15 13.86 0.84
CA VAL A 80 -1.22 14.18 -0.25
C VAL A 80 -0.24 15.20 0.30
N ARG A 81 1.05 14.89 0.25
CA ARG A 81 2.13 15.72 0.79
C ARG A 81 3.33 15.68 -0.13
N ARG A 82 4.26 16.62 0.05
CA ARG A 82 5.54 16.58 -0.65
C ARG A 82 6.37 15.40 -0.14
N LEU A 83 7.23 14.86 -1.00
CA LEU A 83 8.13 13.76 -0.65
C LEU A 83 9.02 14.12 0.55
N ALA A 84 9.49 15.36 0.63
CA ALA A 84 10.27 15.86 1.76
C ALA A 84 9.49 16.01 3.08
N ASP A 85 8.14 16.00 3.04
CA ASP A 85 7.28 16.18 4.22
C ASP A 85 6.71 14.83 4.73
N VAL A 86 7.18 13.69 4.18
CA VAL A 86 6.85 12.36 4.71
C VAL A 86 7.50 12.21 6.08
N SER A 87 6.69 11.87 7.08
CA SER A 87 7.11 11.82 8.48
C SER A 87 7.68 10.45 8.84
N ASP A 88 8.62 10.40 9.79
CA ASP A 88 9.17 9.14 10.32
C ASP A 88 8.07 8.19 10.82
N GLU A 89 7.00 8.71 11.43
CA GLU A 89 5.85 7.89 11.84
C GLU A 89 5.23 7.13 10.65
N HIS A 90 5.09 7.79 9.49
CA HIS A 90 4.51 7.17 8.31
C HIS A 90 5.48 6.13 7.71
N ALA A 91 6.76 6.49 7.64
CA ALA A 91 7.83 5.64 7.14
C ALA A 91 7.97 4.35 7.96
N ILE A 92 7.99 4.46 9.30
CA ILE A 92 8.07 3.32 10.21
C ILE A 92 6.80 2.46 10.11
N ALA A 93 5.63 3.10 10.01
CA ALA A 93 4.35 2.41 9.91
C ALA A 93 4.13 1.69 8.56
N GLU A 94 5.01 1.88 7.57
CA GLU A 94 5.02 1.06 6.36
C GLU A 94 5.53 -0.35 6.63
N GLY A 95 6.10 -0.63 7.80
CA GLY A 95 6.40 -1.98 8.27
C GLY A 95 7.50 -2.70 7.48
N GLU A 96 8.24 -2.00 6.62
CA GLU A 96 9.30 -2.58 5.77
C GLU A 96 10.68 -2.56 6.45
N GLY A 97 10.74 -2.14 7.72
CA GLY A 97 11.96 -2.09 8.52
C GLY A 97 12.74 -0.78 8.43
N TYR A 98 12.17 0.28 7.83
CA TYR A 98 12.78 1.61 7.81
C TYR A 98 12.93 2.17 9.24
N ALA A 99 14.10 2.71 9.56
CA ALA A 99 14.33 3.39 10.82
C ALA A 99 13.68 4.78 10.87
N ASP A 100 13.62 5.48 9.72
CA ASP A 100 13.11 6.85 9.58
C ASP A 100 12.69 7.16 8.13
N ALA A 101 12.21 8.39 7.90
CA ALA A 101 11.77 8.85 6.59
C ALA A 101 12.92 8.96 5.56
N SER A 102 14.19 9.07 6.00
CA SER A 102 15.33 9.14 5.09
C SER A 102 15.60 7.77 4.47
N GLU A 103 15.60 6.70 5.28
CA GLU A 103 15.73 5.32 4.77
C GLU A 103 14.54 4.93 3.88
N TRP A 104 13.33 5.26 4.32
CA TRP A 104 12.11 5.05 3.52
C TRP A 104 12.20 5.73 2.17
N ARG A 105 12.66 6.99 2.14
CA ARG A 105 12.80 7.76 0.91
C ARG A 105 13.80 7.10 -0.03
N ALA A 106 14.95 6.66 0.46
CA ALA A 106 15.95 5.98 -0.36
C ALA A 106 15.39 4.71 -1.01
N GLY A 107 14.64 3.89 -0.25
CA GLY A 107 13.99 2.68 -0.78
C GLY A 107 12.93 2.99 -1.85
N HIS A 108 12.06 3.97 -1.58
CA HIS A 108 11.01 4.37 -2.53
C HIS A 108 11.57 5.01 -3.79
N GLU A 109 12.58 5.85 -3.64
CA GLU A 109 13.29 6.46 -4.77
C GLU A 109 14.02 5.44 -5.64
N GLN A 110 14.50 4.34 -5.06
CA GLN A 110 15.04 3.21 -5.82
C GLN A 110 13.93 2.48 -6.58
N PHE A 111 12.79 2.22 -5.93
CA PHE A 111 11.64 1.58 -6.55
C PHE A 111 11.08 2.40 -7.72
N TRP A 112 10.82 3.70 -7.53
CA TRP A 112 10.27 4.57 -8.57
C TRP A 112 11.25 4.84 -9.73
N ARG A 113 12.54 4.56 -9.56
CA ARG A 113 13.55 4.61 -10.63
C ARG A 113 13.88 3.23 -11.21
N SER A 114 13.21 2.17 -10.76
CA SER A 114 13.39 0.82 -11.31
C SER A 114 12.93 0.75 -12.78
N PRO A 115 13.54 -0.11 -13.61
CA PRO A 115 13.11 -0.30 -15.00
C PRO A 115 11.62 -0.62 -15.12
N GLU A 116 11.09 -1.44 -14.22
CA GLU A 116 9.70 -1.88 -14.20
C GLU A 116 8.75 -0.71 -13.96
N PHE A 117 9.06 0.16 -12.99
CA PHE A 117 8.24 1.35 -12.71
C PHE A 117 8.34 2.38 -13.84
N VAL A 118 9.53 2.57 -14.40
CA VAL A 118 9.75 3.48 -15.54
C VAL A 118 9.02 2.98 -16.79
N GLU A 119 8.96 1.66 -17.02
CA GLU A 119 8.14 1.08 -18.09
C GLU A 119 6.64 1.32 -17.85
N TYR A 120 6.20 1.29 -16.59
CA TYR A 120 4.80 1.46 -16.21
C TYR A 120 4.30 2.93 -16.29
N ILE A 121 5.05 3.88 -15.74
CA ILE A 121 4.63 5.30 -15.61
C ILE A 121 5.44 6.26 -16.50
N GLY A 122 6.64 5.85 -16.93
CA GLY A 122 7.64 6.73 -17.54
C GLY A 122 8.66 7.26 -16.54
N GLU A 123 9.77 7.78 -17.05
CA GLU A 123 10.82 8.38 -16.24
C GLU A 123 10.34 9.70 -15.61
N LEU A 124 10.62 9.87 -14.31
CA LEU A 124 10.21 11.04 -13.53
C LEU A 124 11.44 11.69 -12.89
N ASP A 125 11.46 13.03 -12.89
CA ASP A 125 12.41 13.81 -12.10
C ASP A 125 11.92 13.90 -10.65
N ILE A 126 12.24 12.87 -9.85
CA ILE A 126 11.84 12.76 -8.44
C ILE A 126 12.71 13.70 -7.60
N ASN A 127 12.05 14.62 -6.90
CA ASN A 127 12.67 15.63 -6.04
C ASN A 127 11.81 15.91 -4.79
N ASP A 128 12.23 16.86 -3.96
CA ASP A 128 11.57 17.18 -2.69
C ASP A 128 10.10 17.57 -2.81
N ASP A 129 9.72 18.22 -3.92
CA ASP A 129 8.36 18.71 -4.15
C ASP A 129 7.46 17.68 -4.84
N THR A 130 8.01 16.51 -5.22
CA THR A 130 7.23 15.38 -5.75
C THR A 130 6.08 15.05 -4.81
N GLN A 131 4.86 14.96 -5.35
CA GLN A 131 3.66 14.70 -4.56
C GLN A 131 3.50 13.20 -4.29
N VAL A 132 3.42 12.84 -3.01
CA VAL A 132 3.21 11.48 -2.51
C VAL A 132 1.83 11.41 -1.87
N VAL A 133 1.11 10.34 -2.21
CA VAL A 133 -0.14 9.95 -1.56
C VAL A 133 0.22 8.99 -0.44
N CYS A 134 0.06 9.43 0.79
CA CYS A 134 0.27 8.65 2.01
C CYS A 134 -1.09 8.13 2.49
N GLN A 135 -1.27 6.82 2.56
CA GLN A 135 -2.49 6.19 3.02
C GLN A 135 -2.25 5.47 4.34
N ARG A 136 -3.21 5.56 5.27
CA ARG A 136 -3.28 4.70 6.45
C ARG A 136 -4.47 3.75 6.30
N PHE A 137 -4.31 2.53 6.77
CA PHE A 137 -5.36 1.51 6.73
C PHE A 137 -5.35 0.65 7.99
N ILE A 138 -6.42 -0.13 8.15
CA ILE A 138 -6.54 -1.18 9.16
C ILE A 138 -7.02 -2.47 8.50
N VAL A 139 -6.69 -3.62 9.09
CA VAL A 139 -7.34 -4.89 8.74
C VAL A 139 -8.80 -4.83 9.20
N ASP A 140 -9.73 -5.07 8.28
CA ASP A 140 -11.16 -5.02 8.55
C ASP A 140 -11.65 -6.35 9.13
N GLY A 141 -11.78 -6.39 10.46
CA GLY A 141 -12.18 -7.60 11.20
C GLY A 141 -13.59 -8.15 10.90
N ARG A 142 -14.36 -7.52 10.00
CA ARG A 142 -15.62 -8.08 9.50
C ARG A 142 -15.40 -9.17 8.43
N TYR A 143 -14.20 -9.23 7.85
CA TYR A 143 -13.78 -10.22 6.87
C TYR A 143 -12.82 -11.25 7.50
N PRO A 144 -12.83 -12.51 7.03
CA PRO A 144 -11.91 -13.53 7.53
C PRO A 144 -10.46 -13.21 7.14
N VAL A 145 -9.54 -13.63 8.01
CA VAL A 145 -8.10 -13.64 7.76
C VAL A 145 -7.63 -15.07 7.50
N LYS A 146 -6.70 -15.26 6.57
CA LYS A 146 -6.03 -16.53 6.29
C LYS A 146 -4.53 -16.40 6.52
N ALA A 147 -3.91 -17.52 6.85
CA ALA A 147 -2.45 -17.62 6.89
C ALA A 147 -1.88 -17.57 5.46
N LEU A 148 -0.63 -17.09 5.36
CA LEU A 148 0.13 -17.11 4.12
C LEU A 148 0.54 -18.54 3.75
N GLU A 149 0.53 -18.83 2.45
CA GLU A 149 1.22 -19.99 1.89
C GLU A 149 2.69 -19.59 1.59
N PRO A 150 3.70 -20.36 2.05
CA PRO A 150 5.10 -20.02 1.80
C PRO A 150 5.38 -19.92 0.30
N TRP A 151 5.96 -18.80 -0.15
CA TRP A 151 6.41 -18.65 -1.53
C TRP A 151 7.63 -19.54 -1.84
N ASP A 152 7.42 -20.56 -2.67
CA ASP A 152 8.48 -21.40 -3.22
C ASP A 152 9.01 -20.76 -4.52
N SER A 153 10.18 -20.12 -4.46
CA SER A 153 10.84 -19.39 -5.55
C SER A 153 11.23 -20.26 -6.75
#